data_AF-A0A0S9Q6I6-F1
#
_entry.id   AF-A0A0S9Q6I6-F1
#
_cell.length_a   1.000
_cell.length_b   1.000
_cell.length_c   1.000
_cell.angle_alpha   90.00
_cell.angle_beta   90.00
_cell.angle_gamma   90.00
#
_symmetry.space_group_name_H-M   'P 1'
#
loop_
_entity.id
_entity.type
_entity.pdbx_description
1 polymer ?
#
loop_
_entity_poly.entity_id
_entity_poly.type
_entity_poly.pdbx_seq_one_letter_code
_entity_poly.pdbx_strand_id
1 'polypeptide(L)'
;MQDPDIWESDRRQGWFEPSAAPRHPRPGGVGEHRLTHLVLVDGRLVDAWSEPVEHTDWEHVARRHDQERRPLPPPPPPPPPAHEQVQAWLERVCGGREALEALDDLPLDDDGTDLPDTLEDLPLRRRAEGVGELLDAVAAAHLDVESSYALRRALVALSVLEPEVVTGARSAAHLAGGLCWAVGRANGWFHPHGSLRLTMVQDALALPGSPAAVGGLVRRALVGLRWGDLEGRERPREAPDLLPLGRPDLLTAATRVRLTRLRERAREAREAA
;
A
#
# COMPACT_ATOMS: atom_id res chain seq x y z
N MET A 1 48.55 40.48 60.73
CA MET A 1 49.88 39.86 60.92
C MET A 1 49.88 38.60 60.09
N GLN A 2 50.84 38.53 59.17
CA GLN A 2 51.05 37.58 58.07
C GLN A 2 50.19 37.76 56.81
N ASP A 3 50.94 37.78 55.72
CA ASP A 3 50.79 38.30 54.36
C ASP A 3 51.05 37.08 53.41
N PRO A 4 51.26 37.23 52.09
CA PRO A 4 50.30 37.07 51.01
C PRO A 4 50.72 35.94 50.02
N ASP A 5 50.31 36.08 48.75
CA ASP A 5 50.90 35.54 47.52
C ASP A 5 50.39 34.23 46.90
N ILE A 6 50.52 34.24 45.57
CA ILE A 6 50.24 33.20 44.56
C ILE A 6 48.85 33.33 43.96
N TRP A 7 48.70 34.23 42.99
CA TRP A 7 48.10 34.00 41.67
C TRP A 7 48.40 35.20 40.76
N GLU A 8 49.68 35.33 40.40
CA GLU A 8 50.14 36.25 39.36
C GLU A 8 50.97 35.44 38.35
N SER A 9 50.34 34.91 37.30
CA SER A 9 50.98 34.55 36.03
C SER A 9 49.92 33.99 35.06
N ASP A 10 49.44 34.81 34.13
CA ASP A 10 49.77 34.67 32.70
C ASP A 10 49.15 35.85 31.93
N ARG A 11 49.71 37.05 32.14
CA ARG A 11 49.55 38.15 31.19
C ARG A 11 50.43 37.84 29.98
N ARG A 12 49.91 37.06 29.04
CA ARG A 12 50.37 37.09 27.65
C ARG A 12 49.48 38.05 26.87
N GLN A 13 49.94 39.28 26.84
CA GLN A 13 49.63 40.26 25.81
C GLN A 13 50.05 39.70 24.45
N GLY A 14 49.16 38.95 23.81
CA GLY A 14 49.10 38.88 22.36
C GLY A 14 48.32 40.11 21.90
N TRP A 15 49.03 41.19 21.58
CA TRP A 15 48.45 42.25 20.77
C TRP A 15 47.96 41.61 19.48
N PHE A 16 46.64 41.54 19.30
CA PHE A 16 46.08 41.33 17.98
C PHE A 16 46.52 42.54 17.16
N GLU A 17 47.50 42.36 16.28
CA GLU A 17 47.64 43.27 15.16
C GLU A 17 46.26 43.34 14.48
N PRO A 18 45.69 44.52 14.24
CA PRO A 18 44.52 44.64 13.39
C PRO A 18 44.96 44.18 12.00
N SER A 19 44.73 42.89 11.74
CA SER A 19 44.86 42.30 10.42
C SER A 19 44.13 43.22 9.46
N ALA A 20 44.85 43.67 8.42
CA ALA A 20 44.34 44.59 7.42
C ALA A 20 42.91 44.21 7.05
N ALA A 21 41.99 45.17 7.17
CA ALA A 21 40.56 44.96 6.95
C ALA A 21 40.36 44.03 5.74
N PRO A 22 39.68 42.86 5.92
CA PRO A 22 39.48 41.94 4.83
C PRO A 22 38.79 42.72 3.70
N ARG A 23 39.45 42.78 2.54
CA ARG A 23 38.91 43.41 1.34
C ARG A 23 37.54 42.79 1.09
N HIS A 24 36.49 43.61 1.17
CA HIS A 24 35.11 43.15 1.02
C HIS A 24 34.98 42.29 -0.25
N PRO A 25 34.55 41.03 -0.15
CA PRO A 25 34.13 40.29 -1.33
C PRO A 25 32.97 41.05 -1.99
N ARG A 26 33.03 41.17 -3.32
CA ARG A 26 31.93 41.74 -4.12
C ARG A 26 30.64 40.97 -3.83
N PRO A 27 29.46 41.61 -3.89
CA PRO A 27 28.20 40.93 -3.66
C PRO A 27 28.03 39.79 -4.68
N GLY A 28 28.22 38.56 -4.19
CA GLY A 28 27.78 37.33 -4.85
C GLY A 28 26.26 37.25 -4.85
N GLY A 29 25.72 36.32 -5.63
CA GLY A 29 24.29 36.23 -5.91
C GLY A 29 23.41 36.19 -4.66
N VAL A 30 22.14 36.56 -4.83
CA VAL A 30 21.09 36.77 -3.79
C VAL A 30 20.82 35.53 -2.88
N GLY A 31 21.53 34.42 -3.05
CA GLY A 31 21.47 33.24 -2.19
C GLY A 31 22.71 32.97 -1.32
N GLU A 32 23.84 33.65 -1.54
CA GLU A 32 25.14 33.24 -0.98
C GLU A 32 25.49 33.92 0.34
N HIS A 33 24.87 35.04 0.72
CA HIS A 33 25.26 35.79 1.92
C HIS A 33 24.13 35.82 2.96
N ARG A 34 24.16 34.86 3.89
CA ARG A 34 23.08 34.63 4.87
C ARG A 34 23.44 35.00 6.31
N LEU A 35 24.71 35.25 6.58
CA LEU A 35 25.20 35.73 7.87
C LEU A 35 25.53 37.21 7.75
N THR A 36 24.87 38.06 8.53
CA THR A 36 25.15 39.50 8.59
C THR A 36 25.86 39.82 9.90
N HIS A 37 27.05 40.40 9.81
CA HIS A 37 27.83 40.91 10.93
C HIS A 37 27.54 42.40 11.11
N LEU A 38 27.31 42.81 12.36
CA LEU A 38 27.04 44.20 12.72
C LEU A 38 28.09 44.66 13.73
N VAL A 39 28.75 45.79 13.46
CA VAL A 39 29.72 46.40 14.38
C VAL A 39 29.10 47.65 15.00
N LEU A 40 29.00 47.66 16.33
CA LEU A 40 28.45 48.77 17.09
C LEU A 40 29.52 49.39 18.00
N VAL A 41 29.56 50.73 18.05
CA VAL A 41 30.38 51.52 18.98
C VAL A 41 29.47 52.50 19.70
N ASP A 42 29.47 52.47 21.03
CA ASP A 42 28.58 53.26 21.89
C ASP A 42 27.08 53.12 21.52
N GLY A 43 26.68 51.91 21.12
CA GLY A 43 25.32 51.61 20.68
C GLY A 43 24.96 52.17 19.29
N ARG A 44 25.92 52.75 18.56
CA ARG A 44 25.73 53.22 17.18
C ARG A 44 26.33 52.20 16.21
N LEU A 45 25.55 51.82 15.19
CA LEU A 45 26.04 50.98 14.10
C LEU A 45 27.09 51.76 13.29
N VAL A 46 28.28 51.20 13.14
CA VAL A 46 29.40 51.84 12.43
C VAL A 46 29.77 51.07 11.16
N ASP A 47 29.53 49.76 11.14
CA ASP A 47 29.78 48.92 9.97
C ASP A 47 28.82 47.73 9.93
N ALA A 48 28.55 47.23 8.72
CA ALA A 48 27.77 46.04 8.48
C ALA A 48 28.23 45.36 7.19
N TRP A 49 28.54 44.07 7.27
CA TRP A 49 28.82 43.25 6.09
C TRP A 49 28.09 41.91 6.18
N SER A 50 27.99 41.20 5.05
CA SER A 50 27.40 39.87 5.01
C SER A 50 28.33 38.88 4.31
N GLU A 51 28.27 37.63 4.74
CA GLU A 51 29.07 36.54 4.20
C GLU A 51 28.25 35.25 4.11
N PRO A 52 28.74 34.24 3.36
CA PRO A 52 28.13 32.92 3.37
C PRO A 52 28.15 32.30 4.75
N VAL A 53 27.05 31.62 5.09
CA VAL A 53 26.90 30.96 6.39
C VAL A 53 27.54 29.57 6.40
N GLU A 54 27.83 29.00 5.22
CA GLU A 54 28.49 27.71 5.05
C GLU A 54 29.86 27.72 5.73
N HIS A 55 30.18 26.66 6.49
CA HIS A 55 31.43 26.54 7.22
C HIS A 55 31.65 27.59 8.34
N THR A 56 30.62 28.34 8.72
CA THR A 56 30.63 29.19 9.92
C THR A 56 29.97 28.47 11.09
N ASP A 57 30.24 28.92 12.32
CA ASP A 57 29.56 28.41 13.51
C ASP A 57 28.03 28.63 13.48
N TRP A 58 27.53 29.51 12.60
CA TRP A 58 26.13 29.88 12.47
C TRP A 58 25.32 29.04 11.48
N GLU A 59 25.97 28.09 10.78
CA GLU A 59 25.32 27.24 9.77
C GLU A 59 24.13 26.44 10.35
N HIS A 60 24.24 26.03 11.62
CA HIS A 60 23.16 25.32 12.31
C HIS A 60 21.93 26.22 12.57
N VAL A 61 22.15 27.50 12.87
CA VAL A 61 21.08 28.49 13.08
C VAL A 61 20.37 28.80 11.76
N ALA A 62 21.14 28.98 10.68
CA ALA A 62 20.57 29.18 9.34
C ALA A 62 19.73 27.98 8.89
N ARG A 63 20.21 26.74 9.11
CA ARG A 63 19.44 25.52 8.81
C ARG A 63 18.15 25.42 9.63
N ARG A 64 18.18 25.78 10.91
CA ARG A 64 16.97 25.83 11.74
C ARG A 64 15.97 26.85 11.18
N HIS A 65 16.43 28.05 10.82
CA HIS A 65 15.56 29.06 10.20
C HIS A 65 15.00 28.60 8.85
N ASP A 66 15.76 27.84 8.06
CA ASP A 66 15.22 27.24 6.82
C ASP A 66 14.14 26.21 7.09
N GLN A 67 14.31 25.40 8.14
CA GLN A 67 13.31 24.43 8.55
C GLN A 67 12.04 25.12 9.06
N GLU A 68 12.18 26.19 9.83
CA GLU A 68 11.07 27.01 10.34
C GLU A 68 10.35 27.76 9.21
N ARG A 69 11.10 28.21 8.20
CA ARG A 69 10.56 28.88 7.00
C ARG A 69 10.10 27.90 5.92
N ARG A 70 10.40 26.60 6.07
CA ARG A 70 9.97 25.59 5.13
C ARG A 70 8.46 25.68 5.08
N PRO A 71 7.86 26.00 3.92
CA PRO A 71 6.42 26.03 3.80
C PRO A 71 5.91 24.68 4.27
N LEU A 72 4.99 24.69 5.23
CA LEU A 72 4.28 23.46 5.57
C LEU A 72 3.68 22.94 4.26
N PRO A 73 3.76 21.62 3.99
CA PRO A 73 3.06 21.06 2.85
C PRO A 73 1.60 21.53 2.95
N PRO A 74 0.97 21.92 1.82
CA PRO A 74 -0.43 22.30 1.85
C PRO A 74 -1.22 21.16 2.52
N PRO A 75 -2.24 21.49 3.31
CA PRO A 75 -3.08 20.46 3.90
C PRO A 75 -3.59 19.55 2.77
N PRO A 76 -3.67 18.23 3.00
CA PRO A 76 -4.21 17.33 1.99
C PRO A 76 -5.62 17.79 1.60
N PRO A 77 -6.04 17.58 0.34
CA PRO A 77 -7.41 17.87 -0.05
C PRO A 77 -8.38 17.10 0.86
N PRO A 78 -9.59 17.63 1.09
CA PRO A 78 -10.60 16.90 1.83
C PRO A 78 -10.88 15.56 1.14
N PRO A 79 -11.17 14.49 1.89
CA PRO A 79 -11.50 13.20 1.30
C PRO A 79 -12.75 13.34 0.42
N PRO A 80 -12.87 12.54 -0.65
CA PRO A 80 -14.07 12.52 -1.48
C PRO A 80 -15.33 12.19 -0.66
N PRO A 81 -16.53 12.58 -1.12
CA PRO A 81 -17.79 12.14 -0.52
C PRO A 81 -17.85 10.61 -0.35
N ALA A 82 -18.54 10.14 0.69
CA ALA A 82 -18.60 8.70 1.01
C ALA A 82 -19.11 7.83 -0.16
N HIS A 83 -20.10 8.33 -0.92
CA HIS A 83 -20.61 7.61 -2.09
C HIS A 83 -19.57 7.44 -3.21
N GLU A 84 -18.68 8.41 -3.42
CA GLU A 84 -17.58 8.32 -4.38
C GLU A 84 -16.52 7.33 -3.92
N GLN A 85 -16.22 7.31 -2.62
CA GLN A 85 -15.29 6.33 -2.05
C GLN A 85 -15.83 4.90 -2.18
N VAL A 86 -17.12 4.69 -1.92
CA VAL A 86 -17.81 3.39 -2.09
C VAL A 86 -17.80 2.97 -3.56
N GLN A 87 -18.14 3.87 -4.48
CA GLN A 87 -18.10 3.60 -5.92
C GLN A 87 -16.70 3.20 -6.38
N ALA A 88 -15.67 3.97 -6.02
CA ALA A 88 -14.28 3.68 -6.38
C ALA A 88 -13.77 2.37 -5.75
N TRP A 89 -14.28 1.99 -4.58
CA TRP A 89 -13.99 0.69 -3.98
C TRP A 89 -14.70 -0.46 -4.73
N LEU A 90 -15.97 -0.30 -5.12
CA LEU A 90 -16.72 -1.30 -5.89
C LEU A 90 -16.09 -1.57 -7.25
N GLU A 91 -15.66 -0.51 -7.96
CA GLU A 91 -14.98 -0.63 -9.25
C GLU A 91 -13.69 -1.45 -9.12
N ARG A 92 -12.93 -1.27 -8.03
CA ARG A 92 -11.75 -2.07 -7.73
C ARG A 92 -12.06 -3.54 -7.47
N VAL A 93 -13.13 -3.83 -6.73
CA VAL A 93 -13.56 -5.22 -6.46
C VAL A 93 -13.95 -5.93 -7.75
N CYS A 94 -14.69 -5.24 -8.63
CA CYS A 94 -15.20 -5.80 -9.88
C CYS A 94 -14.21 -5.70 -11.05
N GLY A 95 -13.11 -4.95 -10.91
CA GLY A 95 -12.08 -4.84 -11.96
C GLY A 95 -12.31 -3.72 -12.97
N GLY A 96 -13.19 -2.78 -12.64
CA GLY A 96 -13.47 -1.58 -13.41
C GLY A 96 -14.94 -1.15 -13.31
N ARG A 97 -15.23 0.03 -13.85
CA ARG A 97 -16.59 0.57 -13.94
C ARG A 97 -17.49 -0.30 -14.80
N GLU A 98 -17.05 -0.69 -16.00
CA GLU A 98 -17.86 -1.50 -16.91
C GLU A 98 -18.23 -2.86 -16.30
N ALA A 99 -17.27 -3.52 -15.64
CA ALA A 99 -17.49 -4.77 -14.93
C ALA A 99 -18.46 -4.60 -13.73
N LEU A 100 -18.37 -3.49 -13.01
CA LEU A 100 -19.32 -3.17 -11.95
C LEU A 100 -20.73 -2.90 -12.49
N GLU A 101 -20.86 -2.23 -13.64
CA GLU A 101 -22.15 -1.95 -14.30
C GLU A 101 -22.81 -3.24 -14.81
N ALA A 102 -22.02 -4.14 -15.40
CA ALA A 102 -22.47 -5.42 -15.91
C ALA A 102 -22.75 -6.48 -14.82
N LEU A 103 -22.53 -6.16 -13.54
CA LEU A 103 -22.72 -7.10 -12.44
C LEU A 103 -24.19 -7.51 -12.31
N ASP A 104 -24.45 -8.80 -12.44
CA ASP A 104 -25.76 -9.44 -12.25
C ASP A 104 -25.82 -10.26 -10.95
N ASP A 105 -27.00 -10.83 -10.67
CA ASP A 105 -27.23 -11.74 -9.54
C ASP A 105 -27.39 -13.21 -9.98
N LEU A 106 -27.01 -13.53 -11.21
CA LEU A 106 -27.08 -14.89 -11.72
C LEU A 106 -26.02 -15.75 -11.02
N PRO A 107 -26.40 -16.94 -10.50
CA PRO A 107 -25.44 -17.89 -9.95
C PRO A 107 -24.35 -18.25 -10.97
N LEU A 108 -23.14 -18.50 -10.48
CA LEU A 108 -22.12 -19.16 -11.30
C LEU A 108 -22.64 -20.54 -11.71
N ASP A 109 -22.52 -20.82 -12.99
CA ASP A 109 -22.85 -22.10 -13.60
C ASP A 109 -21.61 -22.91 -13.94
N ASP A 110 -21.83 -24.20 -14.17
CA ASP A 110 -20.86 -25.06 -14.84
C ASP A 110 -20.83 -24.70 -16.33
N ASP A 111 -20.01 -23.72 -16.67
CA ASP A 111 -19.75 -23.33 -18.06
C ASP A 111 -18.76 -24.29 -18.75
N GLY A 112 -18.46 -25.43 -18.12
CA GLY A 112 -17.43 -26.35 -18.59
C GLY A 112 -16.04 -25.73 -18.54
N THR A 113 -15.80 -24.80 -17.61
CA THR A 113 -14.46 -24.23 -17.38
C THR A 113 -13.51 -25.33 -16.91
N ASP A 114 -12.88 -25.96 -17.89
CA ASP A 114 -11.81 -26.91 -17.73
C ASP A 114 -10.45 -26.25 -17.96
N LEU A 115 -9.39 -26.95 -17.55
CA LEU A 115 -8.03 -26.51 -17.84
C LEU A 115 -7.83 -26.41 -19.35
N PRO A 116 -7.31 -25.29 -19.87
CA PRO A 116 -7.15 -25.10 -21.31
C PRO A 116 -6.33 -26.23 -21.92
N ASP A 117 -6.81 -26.82 -23.01
CA ASP A 117 -6.06 -27.83 -23.77
C ASP A 117 -4.73 -27.28 -24.31
N THR A 118 -4.62 -25.96 -24.42
CA THR A 118 -3.40 -25.23 -24.81
C THR A 118 -2.31 -25.28 -23.73
N LEU A 119 -2.58 -25.81 -22.53
CA LEU A 119 -1.55 -26.11 -21.54
C LEU A 119 -0.74 -27.34 -21.99
N GLU A 120 0.17 -27.13 -22.93
CA GLU A 120 1.07 -28.17 -23.45
C GLU A 120 2.12 -28.62 -22.41
N ASP A 121 2.37 -27.79 -21.40
CA ASP A 121 3.29 -28.10 -20.29
C ASP A 121 2.66 -29.16 -19.35
N LEU A 122 3.12 -30.41 -19.50
CA LEU A 122 2.67 -31.54 -18.70
C LEU A 122 2.85 -31.34 -17.18
N PRO A 123 4.01 -30.85 -16.67
CA PRO A 123 4.14 -30.45 -15.26
C PRO A 123 3.07 -29.47 -14.77
N LEU A 124 2.79 -28.41 -15.53
CA LEU A 124 1.76 -27.43 -15.20
C LEU A 124 0.38 -28.07 -15.17
N ARG A 125 0.03 -28.84 -16.20
CA ARG A 125 -1.26 -29.53 -16.31
C ARG A 125 -1.48 -30.47 -15.13
N ARG A 126 -0.54 -31.37 -14.83
CA ARG A 126 -0.64 -32.30 -13.69
C ARG A 126 -0.77 -31.57 -12.36
N ARG A 127 -0.04 -30.45 -12.20
CA ARG A 127 -0.13 -29.65 -10.98
C ARG A 127 -1.50 -29.02 -10.84
N ALA A 128 -2.03 -28.45 -11.91
CA ALA A 128 -3.35 -27.82 -11.92
C ALA A 128 -4.46 -28.86 -11.69
N GLU A 129 -4.41 -30.03 -12.34
CA GLU A 129 -5.35 -31.15 -12.12
C GLU A 129 -5.39 -31.56 -10.63
N GLY A 130 -4.23 -31.82 -10.02
CA GLY A 130 -4.17 -32.17 -8.60
C GLY A 130 -4.62 -31.04 -7.66
N VAL A 131 -4.54 -29.78 -8.08
CA VAL A 131 -5.11 -28.65 -7.32
C VAL A 131 -6.62 -28.63 -7.48
N GLY A 132 -7.15 -28.84 -8.68
CA GLY A 132 -8.58 -28.93 -8.96
C GLY A 132 -9.28 -29.99 -8.13
N GLU A 133 -8.73 -31.20 -8.08
CA GLU A 133 -9.25 -32.30 -7.25
C GLU A 133 -9.35 -31.92 -5.76
N LEU A 134 -8.32 -31.23 -5.24
CA LEU A 134 -8.30 -30.78 -3.84
C LEU A 134 -9.33 -29.65 -3.59
N LEU A 135 -9.51 -28.74 -4.56
CA LEU A 135 -10.51 -27.68 -4.46
C LEU A 135 -11.92 -28.25 -4.47
N ASP A 136 -12.19 -29.24 -5.33
CA ASP A 136 -13.49 -29.92 -5.37
C ASP A 136 -13.77 -30.68 -4.07
N ALA A 137 -12.76 -31.36 -3.51
CA ALA A 137 -12.89 -32.04 -2.23
C ALA A 137 -13.21 -31.06 -1.08
N VAL A 138 -12.54 -29.90 -1.03
CA VAL A 138 -12.83 -28.85 -0.04
C VAL A 138 -14.23 -28.29 -0.24
N ALA A 139 -14.62 -28.02 -1.50
CA ALA A 139 -15.93 -27.48 -1.79
C ALA A 139 -17.04 -28.45 -1.40
N ALA A 140 -16.94 -29.73 -1.75
CA ALA A 140 -17.90 -30.77 -1.37
C ALA A 140 -18.04 -30.95 0.15
N ALA A 141 -16.97 -30.72 0.91
CA ALA A 141 -16.98 -30.88 2.36
C ALA A 141 -17.50 -29.65 3.13
N HIS A 142 -17.27 -28.44 2.60
CA HIS A 142 -17.39 -27.21 3.40
C HIS A 142 -18.08 -26.03 2.71
N LEU A 143 -18.35 -26.11 1.40
CA LEU A 143 -18.91 -25.03 0.60
C LEU A 143 -20.11 -25.51 -0.23
N ASP A 144 -20.71 -24.60 -0.98
CA ASP A 144 -21.73 -24.92 -1.98
C ASP A 144 -21.12 -25.20 -3.37
N VAL A 145 -21.96 -25.66 -4.28
CA VAL A 145 -21.56 -25.96 -5.67
C VAL A 145 -21.06 -24.72 -6.41
N GLU A 146 -21.66 -23.56 -6.15
CA GLU A 146 -21.27 -22.30 -6.77
C GLU A 146 -19.82 -21.91 -6.40
N SER A 147 -19.44 -22.16 -5.15
CA SER A 147 -18.08 -21.93 -4.66
C SER A 147 -17.05 -22.83 -5.36
N SER A 148 -17.41 -24.05 -5.75
CA SER A 148 -16.53 -24.91 -6.58
C SER A 148 -16.27 -24.27 -7.94
N TYR A 149 -17.30 -23.73 -8.61
CA TYR A 149 -17.12 -23.03 -9.89
C TYR A 149 -16.22 -21.80 -9.75
N ALA A 150 -16.40 -20.99 -8.71
CA ALA A 150 -15.52 -19.84 -8.44
C ALA A 150 -14.05 -20.26 -8.26
N LEU A 151 -13.79 -21.36 -7.53
CA LEU A 151 -12.44 -21.88 -7.31
C LEU A 151 -11.81 -22.45 -8.59
N ARG A 152 -12.59 -23.16 -9.41
CA ARG A 152 -12.15 -23.68 -10.72
C ARG A 152 -11.81 -22.55 -11.70
N ARG A 153 -12.67 -21.54 -11.83
CA ARG A 153 -12.41 -20.34 -12.66
C ARG A 153 -11.16 -19.60 -12.18
N ALA A 154 -10.94 -19.52 -10.86
CA ALA A 154 -9.73 -18.93 -10.30
C ALA A 154 -8.46 -19.73 -10.64
N LEU A 155 -8.51 -21.06 -10.56
CA LEU A 155 -7.41 -21.94 -10.93
C LEU A 155 -7.07 -21.81 -12.42
N VAL A 156 -8.07 -21.90 -13.31
CA VAL A 156 -7.86 -21.79 -14.77
C VAL A 156 -7.20 -20.47 -15.11
N ALA A 157 -7.71 -19.38 -14.56
CA ALA A 157 -7.13 -18.09 -14.85
C ALA A 157 -5.75 -17.88 -14.24
N LEU A 158 -5.48 -18.45 -13.05
CA LEU A 158 -4.14 -18.42 -12.47
C LEU A 158 -3.15 -19.15 -13.38
N SER A 159 -3.53 -20.30 -13.92
CA SER A 159 -2.71 -21.09 -14.87
C SER A 159 -2.41 -20.34 -16.17
N VAL A 160 -3.31 -19.45 -16.61
CA VAL A 160 -3.12 -18.62 -17.81
C VAL A 160 -2.29 -17.37 -17.51
N LEU A 161 -2.59 -16.68 -16.42
CA LEU A 161 -1.96 -15.39 -16.08
C LEU A 161 -0.54 -15.57 -15.55
N GLU A 162 -0.33 -16.53 -14.66
CA GLU A 162 0.92 -16.71 -13.92
C GLU A 162 1.21 -18.21 -13.71
N PRO A 163 1.52 -18.96 -14.79
CA PRO A 163 1.78 -20.40 -14.73
C PRO A 163 2.89 -20.77 -13.73
N GLU A 164 3.87 -19.89 -13.55
CA GLU A 164 4.99 -20.08 -12.61
C GLU A 164 4.54 -20.09 -11.14
N VAL A 165 3.43 -19.43 -10.80
CA VAL A 165 2.84 -19.52 -9.46
C VAL A 165 2.26 -20.92 -9.24
N VAL A 166 1.72 -21.54 -10.29
CA VAL A 166 1.15 -22.88 -10.23
C VAL A 166 2.26 -23.92 -10.10
N THR A 167 3.24 -23.91 -10.99
CA THR A 167 4.36 -24.87 -11.01
C THR A 167 5.30 -24.69 -9.81
N GLY A 168 5.57 -23.44 -9.41
CA GLY A 168 6.47 -23.07 -8.33
C GLY A 168 5.91 -23.27 -6.91
N ALA A 169 4.62 -23.58 -6.77
CA ALA A 169 4.03 -23.84 -5.47
C ALA A 169 4.65 -25.07 -4.78
N ARG A 170 4.84 -24.99 -3.46
CA ARG A 170 5.45 -26.08 -2.65
C ARG A 170 4.73 -27.42 -2.82
N SER A 171 3.40 -27.41 -2.90
CA SER A 171 2.57 -28.57 -3.22
C SER A 171 1.22 -28.13 -3.78
N ALA A 172 0.47 -29.06 -4.39
CA ALA A 172 -0.91 -28.80 -4.83
C ALA A 172 -1.80 -28.31 -3.67
N ALA A 173 -1.68 -28.93 -2.49
CA ALA A 173 -2.44 -28.52 -1.30
C ALA A 173 -2.14 -27.08 -0.85
N HIS A 174 -0.87 -26.63 -0.90
CA HIS A 174 -0.54 -25.24 -0.55
C HIS A 174 -1.19 -24.25 -1.52
N LEU A 175 -1.21 -24.56 -2.81
CA LEU A 175 -1.83 -23.73 -3.82
C LEU A 175 -3.36 -23.73 -3.72
N ALA A 176 -3.97 -24.90 -3.53
CA ALA A 176 -5.40 -25.04 -3.26
C ALA A 176 -5.82 -24.20 -2.04
N GLY A 177 -5.05 -24.26 -0.95
CA GLY A 177 -5.27 -23.44 0.23
C GLY A 177 -5.17 -21.94 -0.07
N GLY A 178 -4.18 -21.53 -0.88
CA GLY A 178 -4.03 -20.16 -1.34
C GLY A 178 -5.22 -19.65 -2.17
N LEU A 179 -5.73 -20.48 -3.07
CA LEU A 179 -6.94 -20.19 -3.87
C LEU A 179 -8.19 -20.08 -2.98
N CYS A 180 -8.41 -21.05 -2.07
CA CYS A 180 -9.49 -20.98 -1.08
C CYS A 180 -9.42 -19.71 -0.23
N TRP A 181 -8.22 -19.30 0.18
CA TRP A 181 -8.02 -18.06 0.93
C TRP A 181 -8.36 -16.83 0.08
N ALA A 182 -7.84 -16.73 -1.14
CA ALA A 182 -8.02 -15.54 -1.98
C ALA A 182 -9.48 -15.38 -2.43
N VAL A 183 -10.07 -16.43 -3.01
CA VAL A 183 -11.46 -16.45 -3.49
C VAL A 183 -12.43 -16.36 -2.31
N GLY A 184 -12.15 -17.05 -1.20
CA GLY A 184 -13.01 -16.99 -0.02
C GLY A 184 -13.00 -15.64 0.67
N ARG A 185 -11.88 -14.90 0.67
CA ARG A 185 -11.87 -13.51 1.14
C ARG A 185 -12.56 -12.55 0.17
N ALA A 186 -12.51 -12.82 -1.14
CA ALA A 186 -13.26 -12.03 -2.12
C ALA A 186 -14.78 -12.19 -1.98
N ASN A 187 -15.22 -13.37 -1.53
CA ASN A 187 -16.64 -13.72 -1.33
C ASN A 187 -17.11 -13.66 0.13
N GLY A 188 -16.26 -13.23 1.06
CA GLY A 188 -16.63 -13.11 2.48
C GLY A 188 -16.98 -14.43 3.16
N TRP A 189 -16.44 -15.56 2.71
CA TRP A 189 -16.72 -16.89 3.28
C TRP A 189 -16.23 -17.05 4.70
N PHE A 190 -15.18 -16.32 5.09
CA PHE A 190 -14.51 -16.50 6.36
C PHE A 190 -15.11 -15.65 7.49
N HIS A 191 -15.07 -16.19 8.71
CA HIS A 191 -15.39 -15.45 9.94
C HIS A 191 -14.57 -14.14 10.03
N PRO A 192 -15.14 -13.01 10.54
CA PRO A 192 -16.41 -12.88 11.28
C PRO A 192 -17.67 -12.74 10.44
N HIS A 193 -17.57 -12.58 9.12
CA HIS A 193 -18.74 -12.28 8.30
C HIS A 193 -19.34 -13.52 7.63
N GLY A 194 -18.51 -14.52 7.32
CA GLY A 194 -18.95 -15.82 6.84
C GLY A 194 -18.89 -16.91 7.92
N SER A 195 -19.42 -18.08 7.57
CA SER A 195 -19.50 -19.24 8.46
C SER A 195 -18.24 -20.10 8.47
N LEU A 196 -17.39 -20.00 7.45
CA LEU A 196 -16.21 -20.84 7.31
C LEU A 196 -15.08 -20.33 8.21
N ARG A 197 -14.45 -21.24 8.95
CA ARG A 197 -13.19 -20.95 9.64
C ARG A 197 -12.02 -21.30 8.73
N LEU A 198 -10.99 -20.46 8.72
CA LEU A 198 -9.79 -20.75 7.92
C LEU A 198 -9.13 -22.08 8.33
N THR A 199 -9.25 -22.47 9.59
CA THR A 199 -8.76 -23.77 10.10
C THR A 199 -9.43 -24.96 9.44
N MET A 200 -10.71 -24.86 9.05
CA MET A 200 -11.38 -25.97 8.35
C MET A 200 -10.73 -26.24 6.98
N VAL A 201 -10.35 -25.18 6.25
CA VAL A 201 -9.61 -25.31 4.99
C VAL A 201 -8.21 -25.90 5.23
N GLN A 202 -7.55 -25.50 6.32
CA GLN A 202 -6.23 -26.03 6.68
C GLN A 202 -6.31 -27.53 6.97
N ASP A 203 -7.30 -27.94 7.78
CA ASP A 203 -7.50 -29.32 8.18
C ASP A 203 -7.86 -30.19 6.96
N ALA A 204 -8.79 -29.72 6.11
CA ALA A 204 -9.19 -30.41 4.88
C ALA A 204 -8.03 -30.63 3.90
N LEU A 205 -7.06 -29.72 3.87
CA LEU A 205 -5.89 -29.78 2.99
C LEU A 205 -4.62 -30.27 3.70
N ALA A 206 -4.73 -30.71 4.96
CA ALA A 206 -3.63 -31.13 5.81
C ALA A 206 -2.44 -30.13 5.82
N LEU A 207 -2.75 -28.83 5.87
CA LEU A 207 -1.75 -27.76 5.83
C LEU A 207 -1.12 -27.53 7.20
N PRO A 208 0.22 -27.47 7.31
CA PRO A 208 0.89 -27.26 8.59
C PRO A 208 0.81 -25.81 9.09
N GLY A 209 0.27 -24.89 8.29
CA GLY A 209 0.25 -23.46 8.59
C GLY A 209 -0.81 -22.71 7.79
N SER A 210 -0.91 -21.40 8.02
CA SER A 210 -1.93 -20.55 7.38
C SER A 210 -1.73 -20.48 5.86
N PRO A 211 -2.79 -20.65 5.05
CA PRO A 211 -2.69 -20.51 3.60
C PRO A 211 -2.55 -19.04 3.17
N ALA A 212 -2.64 -18.06 4.07
CA ALA A 212 -2.65 -16.64 3.74
C ALA A 212 -1.41 -16.16 2.98
N ALA A 213 -0.22 -16.73 3.25
CA ALA A 213 1.00 -16.36 2.54
C ALA A 213 0.93 -16.72 1.05
N VAL A 214 0.51 -17.95 0.75
CA VAL A 214 0.27 -18.40 -0.63
C VAL A 214 -0.93 -17.69 -1.23
N GLY A 215 -1.97 -17.44 -0.45
CA GLY A 215 -3.13 -16.66 -0.85
C GLY A 215 -2.79 -15.23 -1.25
N GLY A 216 -1.81 -14.60 -0.60
CA GLY A 216 -1.27 -13.30 -1.00
C GLY A 216 -0.55 -13.33 -2.36
N LEU A 217 0.17 -14.41 -2.66
CA LEU A 217 0.78 -14.65 -3.99
C LEU A 217 -0.29 -14.86 -5.06
N VAL A 218 -1.28 -15.73 -4.79
CA VAL A 218 -2.42 -15.99 -5.68
C VAL A 218 -3.20 -14.70 -5.95
N ARG A 219 -3.48 -13.91 -4.92
CA ARG A 219 -4.14 -12.61 -5.07
C ARG A 219 -3.35 -11.69 -6.00
N ARG A 220 -2.03 -11.56 -5.81
CA ARG A 220 -1.17 -10.75 -6.68
C ARG A 220 -1.27 -11.19 -8.14
N ALA A 221 -1.16 -12.49 -8.37
CA ALA A 221 -1.24 -13.07 -9.70
C ALA A 221 -2.61 -12.83 -10.37
N LEU A 222 -3.72 -13.05 -9.66
CA LEU A 222 -5.06 -12.86 -10.19
C LEU A 222 -5.40 -11.39 -10.47
N VAL A 223 -4.85 -10.47 -9.68
CA VAL A 223 -5.00 -9.03 -9.89
C VAL A 223 -4.15 -8.55 -11.08
N GLY A 224 -2.94 -9.10 -11.22
CA GLY A 224 -1.97 -8.75 -12.25
C GLY A 224 -1.49 -7.30 -12.14
N LEU A 225 -1.33 -6.63 -13.28
CA LEU A 225 -0.83 -5.24 -13.37
C LEU A 225 -1.72 -4.20 -12.66
N ARG A 226 -2.96 -4.57 -12.30
CA ARG A 226 -3.88 -3.71 -11.53
C ARG A 226 -3.51 -3.59 -10.05
N TRP A 227 -2.43 -4.24 -9.61
CA TRP A 227 -2.02 -4.24 -8.22
C TRP A 227 -1.82 -2.82 -7.66
N GLY A 228 -1.21 -1.92 -8.44
CA GLY A 228 -0.99 -0.53 -8.05
C GLY A 228 -2.29 0.25 -7.80
N ASP A 229 -3.37 -0.06 -8.53
CA ASP A 229 -4.68 0.57 -8.32
C ASP A 229 -5.40 0.05 -7.06
N LEU A 230 -5.06 -1.18 -6.63
CA LEU A 230 -5.64 -1.82 -5.46
C LEU A 230 -4.87 -1.52 -4.17
N GLU A 231 -3.58 -1.22 -4.26
CA GLU A 231 -2.69 -1.00 -3.13
C GLU A 231 -2.81 0.45 -2.59
N GLY A 232 -2.87 0.61 -1.27
CA GLY A 232 -2.88 1.92 -0.61
C GLY A 232 -4.22 2.67 -0.54
N ARG A 233 -5.26 2.24 -1.27
CA ARG A 233 -6.60 2.86 -1.15
C ARG A 233 -7.45 2.18 -0.10
N GLU A 234 -7.74 2.91 0.96
CA GLU A 234 -8.53 2.44 2.10
C GLU A 234 -9.92 1.91 1.67
N ARG A 235 -10.39 0.91 2.42
CA ARG A 235 -11.75 0.39 2.31
C ARG A 235 -12.71 1.38 3.01
N PRO A 236 -13.77 1.86 2.35
CA PRO A 236 -14.78 2.69 3.01
C PRO A 236 -15.41 1.95 4.20
N ARG A 237 -15.80 2.68 5.25
CA ARG A 237 -16.32 2.09 6.49
C ARG A 237 -17.59 1.26 6.26
N GLU A 238 -18.40 1.69 5.30
CA GLU A 238 -19.68 1.08 4.92
C GLU A 238 -19.51 -0.15 4.02
N ALA A 239 -18.33 -0.33 3.41
CA ALA A 239 -18.06 -1.43 2.50
C ALA A 239 -17.76 -2.73 3.25
N PRO A 240 -18.17 -3.91 2.75
CA PRO A 240 -17.86 -5.18 3.39
C PRO A 240 -16.36 -5.51 3.34
N ASP A 241 -15.86 -6.27 4.31
CA ASP A 241 -14.45 -6.72 4.35
C ASP A 241 -14.16 -7.80 3.31
N LEU A 242 -14.18 -7.41 2.05
CA LEU A 242 -13.88 -8.27 0.91
C LEU A 242 -12.49 -7.95 0.34
N LEU A 243 -11.83 -8.99 -0.13
CA LEU A 243 -10.56 -8.87 -0.83
C LEU A 243 -10.80 -8.50 -2.30
N PRO A 244 -10.33 -7.34 -2.80
CA PRO A 244 -10.49 -6.98 -4.20
C PRO A 244 -9.59 -7.87 -5.07
N LEU A 245 -10.20 -8.64 -5.97
CA LEU A 245 -9.50 -9.41 -7.01
C LEU A 245 -9.62 -8.77 -8.40
N GLY A 246 -10.55 -7.82 -8.58
CA GLY A 246 -10.78 -7.17 -9.87
C GLY A 246 -11.41 -8.12 -10.90
N ARG A 247 -12.20 -9.09 -10.44
CA ARG A 247 -12.71 -10.21 -11.23
C ARG A 247 -14.11 -10.63 -10.77
N PRO A 248 -15.17 -10.16 -11.45
CA PRO A 248 -16.55 -10.43 -11.06
C PRO A 248 -16.94 -11.89 -11.33
N ASP A 249 -16.26 -12.53 -12.27
CA ASP A 249 -16.41 -13.94 -12.63
C ASP A 249 -15.97 -14.92 -11.52
N LEU A 250 -15.27 -14.41 -10.48
CA LEU A 250 -14.92 -15.17 -9.28
C LEU A 250 -15.84 -14.89 -8.09
N LEU A 251 -16.83 -14.00 -8.26
CA LEU A 251 -17.78 -13.63 -7.22
C LEU A 251 -19.04 -14.50 -7.34
N THR A 252 -19.47 -15.08 -6.23
CA THR A 252 -20.75 -15.80 -6.10
C THR A 252 -21.92 -14.83 -6.17
N ALA A 253 -23.09 -15.31 -6.59
CA ALA A 253 -24.32 -14.51 -6.68
C ALA A 253 -24.65 -13.82 -5.36
N ALA A 254 -24.47 -14.50 -4.22
CA ALA A 254 -24.67 -13.90 -2.90
C ALA A 254 -23.79 -12.65 -2.69
N THR A 255 -22.53 -12.71 -3.11
CA THR A 255 -21.61 -11.58 -3.05
C THR A 255 -22.02 -10.49 -4.04
N ARG A 256 -22.34 -10.86 -5.28
CA ARG A 256 -22.77 -9.90 -6.32
C ARG A 256 -24.03 -9.14 -5.93
N VAL A 257 -25.05 -9.81 -5.39
CA VAL A 257 -26.26 -9.17 -4.85
C VAL A 257 -25.90 -8.11 -3.80
N ARG A 258 -24.95 -8.42 -2.90
CA ARG A 258 -24.51 -7.47 -1.88
C ARG A 258 -23.81 -6.25 -2.49
N LEU A 259 -22.96 -6.46 -3.49
CA LEU A 259 -22.25 -5.38 -4.19
C LEU A 259 -23.20 -4.51 -5.01
N THR A 260 -24.15 -5.12 -5.73
CA THR A 260 -25.20 -4.41 -6.48
C THR A 260 -26.05 -3.55 -5.55
N ARG A 261 -26.47 -4.07 -4.40
CA ARG A 261 -27.19 -3.26 -3.39
C ARG A 261 -26.36 -2.07 -2.89
N LEU A 262 -25.05 -2.25 -2.72
CA LEU A 262 -24.15 -1.16 -2.30
C LEU A 262 -23.97 -0.12 -3.42
N ARG A 263 -23.89 -0.57 -4.67
CA ARG A 263 -23.85 0.27 -5.87
C ARG A 263 -25.08 1.15 -5.97
N GLU A 264 -26.29 0.58 -5.85
CA GLU A 264 -27.53 1.36 -5.93
C GLU A 264 -27.63 2.40 -4.80
N ARG A 265 -27.27 2.04 -3.55
CA ARG A 265 -27.24 3.01 -2.44
C ARG A 265 -26.25 4.15 -2.69
N ALA A 266 -25.09 3.85 -3.26
CA ALA A 266 -24.10 4.89 -3.58
C ALA A 266 -24.61 5.84 -4.68
N ARG A 267 -25.40 5.34 -5.63
CA ARG A 267 -26.06 6.16 -6.66
C ARG A 267 -27.14 7.05 -6.08
N GLU A 268 -28.05 6.49 -5.29
CA GLU A 268 -29.09 7.25 -4.60
C GLU A 268 -28.48 8.37 -3.74
N ALA A 269 -27.40 8.07 -3.00
CA ALA A 269 -26.69 9.06 -2.20
C ALA A 269 -25.98 10.14 -3.02
N ARG A 270 -25.59 9.85 -4.27
CA ARG A 270 -25.03 10.83 -5.21
C ARG A 270 -26.12 11.73 -5.78
N GLU A 271 -27.28 11.19 -6.09
CA GLU A 271 -28.42 11.96 -6.61
C GLU A 271 -29.03 12.89 -5.55
N ALA A 272 -28.91 12.52 -4.27
CA ALA A 272 -29.39 13.32 -3.14
C ALA A 272 -28.41 14.41 -2.67
N ALA A 273 -27.15 14.42 -3.16
CA ALA A 273 -26.08 15.34 -2.75
C ALA A 273 -25.98 16.55 -3.68
#